data_AF-A0A6N6S285-F1
#
_entry.id   AF-A0A6N6S285-F1
#
_cell.length_a   1.000
_cell.length_b   1.000
_cell.length_c   1.000
_cell.angle_alpha   90.00
_cell.angle_beta   90.00
_cell.angle_gamma   90.00
#
_symmetry.space_group_name_H-M   'P 1'
#
loop_
_entity.id
_entity.type
_entity.pdbx_description
1 polymer ?
#
loop_
_entity_poly.entity_id
_entity_poly.type
_entity_poly.pdbx_seq_one_letter_code
_entity_poly.pdbx_strand_id
1 'polypeptide(L)'
;MEKTMNRYEEGTERFKEIKGDGAEKSIERLKSLHPDLEKLVMEFAFNDIYGRPALDLRSREIATIAALAATGQINQLKVHVQAALNVGVTKEEIIEVMLQMALYAGFPAAINAIQAAREVFDEIEIDRLKTNGSGIEPERKKLASI
;
A
#
# COMPACT_ATOMS: atom_id res chain seq x y z
N MET A 1 36.89 -1.86 -1.21
CA MET A 1 36.06 -2.75 -0.37
C MET A 1 34.62 -2.40 -0.65
N GLU A 2 33.84 -3.36 -1.13
CA GLU A 2 32.39 -3.23 -1.26
C GLU A 2 31.79 -3.15 0.15
N LYS A 3 31.07 -2.07 0.46
CA LYS A 3 30.48 -1.87 1.79
C LYS A 3 29.27 -2.81 1.90
N THR A 4 29.37 -3.86 2.70
CA THR A 4 28.21 -4.71 3.03
C THR A 4 27.18 -3.87 3.79
N MET A 5 25.94 -3.86 3.29
CA MET A 5 24.85 -3.18 3.97
C MET A 5 24.51 -3.86 5.29
N ASN A 6 24.11 -3.07 6.27
CA ASN A 6 23.53 -3.61 7.50
C ASN A 6 22.02 -3.87 7.32
N ARG A 7 21.42 -4.55 8.30
CA ARG A 7 20.02 -4.97 8.21
C ARG A 7 19.03 -3.82 8.02
N TYR A 8 19.31 -2.67 8.65
CA TYR A 8 18.48 -1.48 8.52
C TYR A 8 18.59 -0.86 7.12
N GLU A 9 19.81 -0.81 6.57
CA GLU A 9 20.07 -0.32 5.20
C GLU A 9 19.32 -1.18 4.17
N GLU A 10 19.45 -2.51 4.24
CA GLU A 10 18.76 -3.45 3.34
C GLU A 10 17.24 -3.35 3.43
N GLY A 11 16.71 -3.23 4.64
CA GLY A 11 15.28 -3.05 4.88
C GLY A 11 14.76 -1.72 4.33
N THR A 12 15.54 -0.65 4.50
CA THR A 12 15.21 0.69 4.01
C THR A 12 15.19 0.73 2.48
N GLU A 13 16.15 0.09 1.80
CA GLU A 13 16.15 0.01 0.33
C GLU A 13 14.91 -0.69 -0.20
N ARG A 14 14.53 -1.83 0.39
CA ARG A 14 13.31 -2.54 0.00
C ARG A 14 12.04 -1.76 0.32
N PHE A 15 12.02 -1.06 1.45
CA PHE A 15 10.91 -0.17 1.78
C PHE A 15 10.74 0.92 0.72
N LYS A 16 11.85 1.51 0.23
CA LYS A 16 11.83 2.51 -0.83
C LYS A 16 11.35 1.94 -2.17
N GLU A 17 11.78 0.74 -2.52
CA GLU A 17 11.28 0.02 -3.71
C GLU A 17 9.75 -0.11 -3.68
N ILE A 18 9.17 -0.44 -2.52
CA ILE A 18 7.72 -0.62 -2.34
C ILE A 18 6.99 0.72 -2.25
N LYS A 19 7.54 1.71 -1.54
CA LYS A 19 6.86 2.98 -1.28
C LYS A 19 7.04 4.03 -2.38
N GLY A 20 8.01 3.88 -3.26
CA GLY A 20 8.34 4.87 -4.27
C GLY A 20 8.58 6.25 -3.64
N ASP A 21 8.07 7.31 -4.29
CA ASP A 21 8.25 8.70 -3.88
C ASP A 21 7.70 9.03 -2.48
N GLY A 22 6.85 8.17 -1.91
CA GLY A 22 6.30 8.32 -0.57
C GLY A 22 7.15 7.75 0.56
N ALA A 23 8.31 7.14 0.26
CA ALA A 23 9.11 6.40 1.22
C ALA A 23 9.67 7.28 2.35
N GLU A 24 10.33 8.38 2.01
CA GLU A 24 10.95 9.29 2.99
C GLU A 24 9.92 9.83 3.99
N LYS A 25 8.77 10.31 3.49
CA LYS A 25 7.68 10.79 4.33
C LYS A 25 7.12 9.71 5.24
N SER A 26 7.06 8.46 4.77
CA SER A 26 6.61 7.32 5.57
C SER A 26 7.60 6.97 6.68
N ILE A 27 8.91 7.01 6.39
CA ILE A 27 9.99 6.80 7.37
C ILE A 27 9.91 7.88 8.46
N GLU A 28 9.82 9.16 8.07
CA GLU A 28 9.69 10.28 9.01
C GLU A 28 8.46 10.14 9.91
N ARG A 29 7.32 9.76 9.32
CA ARG A 29 6.10 9.50 10.09
C ARG A 29 6.30 8.37 11.10
N LEU A 30 6.92 7.26 10.72
CA LEU A 30 7.20 6.16 11.66
C LEU A 30 8.14 6.60 12.78
N LYS A 31 9.22 7.35 12.46
CA LYS A 31 10.14 7.91 13.47
C LYS A 31 9.43 8.84 14.45
N SER A 32 8.50 9.67 13.93
CA SER A 32 7.70 10.58 14.77
C SER A 32 6.73 9.86 15.71
N LEU A 33 6.30 8.64 15.35
CA LEU A 33 5.51 7.79 16.24
C LEU A 33 6.40 7.18 17.33
N HIS A 34 7.47 6.49 16.92
CA HIS A 34 8.50 5.98 17.81
C HIS A 34 9.73 5.50 17.00
N PRO A 35 10.97 5.89 17.35
CA PRO A 35 12.17 5.48 16.61
C PRO A 35 12.37 3.95 16.59
N ASP A 36 12.12 3.26 17.71
CA ASP A 36 12.25 1.79 17.72
C ASP A 36 11.19 1.09 16.87
N LEU A 37 9.99 1.70 16.73
CA LEU A 37 8.97 1.15 15.84
C LEU A 37 9.42 1.25 14.39
N GLU A 38 9.97 2.40 13.98
CA GLU A 38 10.52 2.56 12.64
C GLU A 38 11.66 1.57 12.37
N LYS A 39 12.57 1.41 13.34
CA LYS A 39 13.66 0.44 13.22
C LYS A 39 13.15 -0.99 13.07
N LEU A 40 12.14 -1.40 13.85
CA LEU A 40 11.50 -2.72 13.72
C LEU A 40 10.85 -2.89 12.34
N VAL A 41 10.21 -1.85 11.82
CA VAL A 41 9.63 -1.89 10.47
C VAL A 41 10.73 -2.14 9.43
N MET A 42 11.84 -1.41 9.48
CA MET A 42 12.94 -1.60 8.50
C MET A 42 13.64 -2.95 8.67
N GLU A 43 14.11 -3.27 9.89
CA GLU A 43 14.94 -4.45 10.13
C GLU A 43 14.15 -5.76 10.15
N PHE A 44 12.92 -5.78 10.65
CA PHE A 44 12.14 -7.02 10.72
C PHE A 44 11.15 -7.15 9.56
N ALA A 45 10.28 -6.16 9.34
CA ALA A 45 9.26 -6.30 8.31
C ALA A 45 9.88 -6.28 6.90
N PHE A 46 10.69 -5.25 6.59
CA PHE A 46 11.20 -5.06 5.22
C PHE A 46 12.50 -5.81 4.91
N ASN A 47 13.34 -6.09 5.91
CA ASN A 47 14.46 -6.99 5.73
C ASN A 47 14.06 -8.47 5.96
N ASP A 48 13.82 -8.88 7.21
CA ASP A 48 13.70 -10.32 7.52
C ASP A 48 12.49 -11.03 6.86
N ILE A 49 11.37 -10.32 6.64
CA ILE A 49 10.13 -10.92 6.10
C ILE A 49 9.97 -10.67 4.60
N TYR A 50 9.97 -9.41 4.17
CA TYR A 50 9.83 -9.05 2.75
C TYR A 50 11.09 -9.38 1.94
N GLY A 51 12.27 -9.43 2.57
CA GLY A 51 13.52 -9.80 1.90
C GLY A 51 13.67 -11.28 1.59
N ARG A 52 12.74 -12.15 2.00
CA ARG A 52 12.81 -13.59 1.70
C ARG A 52 12.52 -13.84 0.21
N PRO A 53 13.27 -14.71 -0.48
CA PRO A 53 13.22 -14.81 -1.94
C PRO A 53 12.04 -15.62 -2.50
N ALA A 54 11.28 -16.32 -1.64
CA ALA A 54 10.26 -17.28 -2.10
C ALA A 54 9.03 -16.63 -2.76
N LEU A 55 8.77 -15.34 -2.50
CA LEU A 55 7.67 -14.58 -3.07
C LEU A 55 8.16 -13.19 -3.48
N ASP A 56 7.73 -12.74 -4.65
CA ASP A 56 7.97 -11.38 -5.13
C ASP A 56 7.12 -10.34 -4.35
N LEU A 57 7.43 -9.06 -4.56
CA LEU A 57 6.77 -7.97 -3.86
C LEU A 57 5.29 -7.85 -4.23
N ARG A 58 4.92 -8.10 -5.49
CA ARG A 58 3.53 -8.14 -5.95
C ARG A 58 2.70 -9.14 -5.15
N SER A 59 3.17 -10.38 -5.05
CA SER A 59 2.48 -11.45 -4.33
C SER A 59 2.34 -11.12 -2.84
N ARG A 60 3.35 -10.48 -2.25
CA ARG A 60 3.33 -10.07 -0.84
C ARG A 60 2.31 -8.97 -0.57
N GLU A 61 2.22 -7.97 -1.46
CA GLU A 61 1.23 -6.91 -1.34
C GLU A 61 -0.20 -7.44 -1.56
N ILE A 62 -0.39 -8.37 -2.51
CA ILE A 62 -1.68 -9.07 -2.70
C ILE A 62 -2.09 -9.81 -1.42
N ALA A 63 -1.19 -10.60 -0.83
CA ALA A 63 -1.45 -11.31 0.42
C ALA A 63 -1.75 -10.35 1.58
N THR A 64 -1.03 -9.23 1.65
CA THR A 64 -1.24 -8.20 2.68
C THR A 64 -2.60 -7.53 2.52
N ILE A 65 -2.99 -7.16 1.30
CA ILE A 65 -4.31 -6.59 1.00
C ILE A 65 -5.42 -7.55 1.38
N ALA A 66 -5.31 -8.82 1.01
CA ALA A 66 -6.30 -9.84 1.39
C ALA A 66 -6.45 -9.93 2.91
N ALA A 67 -5.35 -10.00 3.65
CA ALA A 67 -5.36 -10.08 5.12
C ALA A 67 -5.97 -8.84 5.77
N LEU A 68 -5.60 -7.64 5.29
CA LEU A 68 -6.11 -6.37 5.84
C LEU A 68 -7.58 -6.15 5.51
N ALA A 69 -8.03 -6.53 4.31
CA ALA A 69 -9.44 -6.53 3.93
C ALA A 69 -10.24 -7.50 4.82
N ALA A 70 -9.78 -8.74 4.98
CA ALA A 70 -10.45 -9.76 5.79
C ALA A 70 -10.56 -9.38 7.27
N THR A 71 -9.56 -8.67 7.81
CA THR A 71 -9.52 -8.24 9.22
C THR A 71 -10.13 -6.85 9.46
N GLY A 72 -10.59 -6.16 8.42
CA GLY A 72 -11.20 -4.83 8.53
C GLY A 72 -10.23 -3.71 8.91
N GLN A 73 -8.93 -3.88 8.69
CA GLN A 73 -7.89 -2.92 9.08
C GLN A 73 -7.70 -1.82 8.02
N ILE A 74 -8.76 -1.02 7.83
CA ILE A 74 -8.91 -0.08 6.71
C ILE A 74 -7.79 0.95 6.59
N ASN A 75 -7.30 1.51 7.71
CA ASN A 75 -6.23 2.51 7.65
C ASN A 75 -4.93 1.94 7.09
N GLN A 76 -4.58 0.70 7.44
CA GLN A 76 -3.41 0.02 6.88
C GLN A 76 -3.69 -0.49 5.46
N LEU A 77 -4.92 -0.91 5.18
CA LEU A 77 -5.32 -1.32 3.84
C LEU A 77 -5.03 -0.23 2.81
N LYS A 78 -5.41 1.02 3.07
CA LYS A 78 -5.12 2.15 2.17
C LYS A 78 -3.62 2.33 1.90
N VAL A 79 -2.81 2.19 2.94
CA VAL A 79 -1.34 2.28 2.85
C VAL A 79 -0.77 1.18 1.95
N HIS A 80 -1.35 -0.02 1.97
CA HIS A 80 -0.94 -1.15 1.15
C HIS A 80 -1.56 -1.18 -0.24
N VAL A 81 -2.73 -0.58 -0.46
CA VAL A 81 -3.28 -0.34 -1.81
C VAL A 81 -2.32 0.53 -2.61
N GLN A 82 -1.81 1.63 -2.03
CA GLN A 82 -0.80 2.46 -2.69
C GLN A 82 0.51 1.68 -2.94
N ALA A 83 0.97 0.90 -1.97
CA ALA A 83 2.18 0.10 -2.09
C ALA A 83 2.06 -0.96 -3.21
N ALA A 84 0.92 -1.64 -3.29
CA ALA A 84 0.61 -2.61 -4.32
C ALA A 84 0.68 -1.98 -5.73
N LEU A 85 0.10 -0.80 -5.90
CA LEU A 85 0.18 -0.04 -7.17
C LEU A 85 1.63 0.30 -7.54
N ASN A 86 2.46 0.68 -6.58
CA ASN A 86 3.87 1.01 -6.83
C ASN A 86 4.69 -0.20 -7.30
N VAL A 87 4.39 -1.39 -6.77
CA VAL A 87 5.02 -2.65 -7.23
C VAL A 87 4.28 -3.29 -8.42
N GLY A 88 3.34 -2.53 -9.01
CA GLY A 88 2.71 -2.81 -10.30
C GLY A 88 1.36 -3.52 -10.23
N VAL A 89 0.85 -3.91 -9.05
CA VAL A 89 -0.46 -4.55 -8.95
C VAL A 89 -1.51 -3.56 -9.45
N THR A 90 -2.34 -3.99 -10.40
CA THR A 90 -3.34 -3.13 -11.05
C THR A 90 -4.52 -2.84 -10.13
N LYS A 91 -5.27 -1.77 -10.43
CA LYS A 91 -6.49 -1.44 -9.69
C LYS A 91 -7.49 -2.59 -9.77
N GLU A 92 -7.58 -3.23 -10.94
CA GLU A 92 -8.44 -4.37 -11.22
C GLU A 92 -8.05 -5.59 -10.38
N GLU A 93 -6.77 -5.96 -10.33
CA GLU A 93 -6.27 -7.06 -9.48
C GLU A 93 -6.57 -6.81 -7.99
N ILE A 94 -6.40 -5.56 -7.51
CA ILE A 94 -6.70 -5.20 -6.12
C ILE A 94 -8.19 -5.40 -5.81
N ILE A 95 -9.08 -4.99 -6.71
CA ILE A 95 -10.53 -5.16 -6.54
C ILE A 95 -10.91 -6.64 -6.58
N GLU A 96 -10.33 -7.45 -7.47
CA GLU A 96 -10.58 -8.91 -7.52
C GLU A 96 -10.21 -9.60 -6.21
N VAL A 97 -9.07 -9.25 -5.60
CA VAL A 97 -8.69 -9.78 -4.28
C VAL A 97 -9.73 -9.44 -3.21
N MET A 98 -10.25 -8.21 -3.20
CA MET A 98 -11.25 -7.78 -2.22
C MET A 98 -12.62 -8.42 -2.47
N LEU A 99 -13.01 -8.62 -3.73
CA LEU A 99 -14.21 -9.38 -4.10
C LEU A 99 -14.12 -10.83 -3.60
N GLN A 100 -12.96 -11.47 -3.77
CA GLN A 100 -12.71 -12.80 -3.23
C GLN A 100 -12.86 -12.82 -1.70
N MET A 101 -12.52 -11.74 -0.98
CA MET A 101 -12.72 -11.67 0.47
C MET A 101 -14.19 -11.68 0.88
N ALA A 102 -15.15 -11.43 -0.02
CA ALA A 102 -16.56 -11.62 0.30
C ALA A 102 -16.87 -13.08 0.65
N LEU A 103 -16.16 -14.04 0.05
CA LEU A 103 -16.28 -15.47 0.33
C LEU A 103 -15.68 -15.84 1.70
N TYR A 104 -14.49 -15.32 2.01
CA TYR A 104 -13.72 -15.76 3.18
C TYR A 104 -13.96 -14.93 4.45
N ALA A 105 -14.34 -13.66 4.31
CA ALA A 105 -14.53 -12.71 5.40
C ALA A 105 -15.92 -12.02 5.38
N GLY A 106 -16.76 -12.35 4.39
CA GLY A 106 -18.11 -11.82 4.26
C GLY A 106 -18.20 -10.50 3.50
N PHE A 107 -19.38 -10.23 2.94
CA PHE A 107 -19.67 -9.02 2.17
C PHE A 107 -19.32 -7.70 2.89
N PRO A 108 -19.58 -7.51 4.20
CA PRO A 108 -19.24 -6.26 4.86
C PRO A 108 -17.74 -5.93 4.80
N ALA A 109 -16.86 -6.92 4.97
CA ALA A 109 -15.42 -6.74 4.90
C ALA A 109 -14.98 -6.34 3.48
N ALA A 110 -15.48 -7.05 2.46
CA ALA A 110 -15.21 -6.77 1.05
C ALA A 110 -15.69 -5.37 0.63
N ILE A 111 -16.91 -4.98 1.01
CA ILE A 111 -17.49 -3.68 0.67
C ILE A 111 -16.64 -2.55 1.27
N ASN A 112 -16.31 -2.65 2.56
CA ASN A 112 -15.51 -1.63 3.24
C ASN A 112 -14.10 -1.53 2.63
N ALA A 113 -13.50 -2.66 2.26
CA ALA A 113 -12.20 -2.70 1.60
C ALA A 113 -12.22 -2.03 0.22
N ILE A 114 -13.24 -2.33 -0.61
CA ILE A 114 -13.41 -1.74 -1.94
C ILE A 114 -13.65 -0.24 -1.86
N GLN A 115 -14.45 0.23 -0.90
CA GLN A 115 -14.66 1.66 -0.65
C GLN A 115 -13.32 2.35 -0.32
N ALA A 116 -12.54 1.77 0.59
CA ALA A 116 -11.24 2.31 0.97
C ALA A 116 -10.24 2.32 -0.20
N ALA A 117 -10.25 1.30 -1.06
CA ALA A 117 -9.41 1.26 -2.25
C ALA A 117 -9.77 2.36 -3.25
N ARG A 118 -11.07 2.59 -3.47
CA ARG A 118 -11.56 3.66 -4.34
C ARG A 118 -11.13 5.04 -3.86
N GLU A 119 -11.19 5.30 -2.55
CA GLU A 119 -10.71 6.56 -1.99
C GLU A 119 -9.23 6.81 -2.33
N VAL A 120 -8.38 5.79 -2.24
CA VAL A 120 -6.96 5.90 -2.64
C VAL A 120 -6.82 6.13 -4.15
N PHE A 121 -7.62 5.45 -4.98
CA PHE A 121 -7.58 5.63 -6.42
C PHE A 121 -7.96 7.06 -6.85
N ASP A 122 -8.95 7.64 -6.18
CA ASP A 122 -9.42 9.00 -6.41
C ASP A 122 -8.37 10.02 -5.95
N GLU A 123 -7.76 9.81 -4.77
CA GLU A 123 -6.66 10.64 -4.26
C GLU A 123 -5.48 10.71 -5.26
N ILE A 124 -5.06 9.55 -5.79
CA ILE A 124 -3.98 9.47 -6.81
C ILE A 124 -4.37 10.22 -8.08
N GLU A 125 -5.61 10.07 -8.55
CA GLU A 125 -6.08 10.74 -9.77
C GLU A 125 -6.11 12.26 -9.59
N ILE A 126 -6.61 12.74 -8.45
CA ILE A 126 -6.62 14.15 -8.08
C ILE A 126 -5.20 14.71 -8.04
N ASP A 127 -4.26 14.00 -7.43
CA ASP A 127 -2.87 14.47 -7.34
C ASP A 127 -2.17 14.47 -8.70
N ARG A 128 -2.46 13.51 -9.58
CA ARG A 128 -2.00 13.53 -10.99
C ARG A 128 -2.55 14.74 -11.77
N LEU A 129 -3.82 15.10 -11.57
CA LEU A 129 -4.41 16.26 -12.24
C LEU A 129 -3.80 17.59 -11.76
N LYS A 130 -3.49 17.69 -10.46
CA LYS A 130 -2.81 18.87 -9.88
C LYS A 130 -1.38 19.03 -10.40
N THR A 131 -0.62 17.93 -10.49
CA THR A 131 0.79 17.99 -10.94
C THR A 131 0.93 18.27 -12.43
N ASN A 132 -0.06 17.89 -13.24
CA ASN A 132 -0.07 18.13 -14.69
C ASN A 132 -0.59 19.53 -15.11
N GLY A 133 -0.88 20.43 -14.17
CA GLY A 133 -1.20 21.83 -14.46
C GLY A 133 -2.55 22.08 -15.17
N SER A 134 -3.38 21.05 -15.38
CA SER A 134 -4.76 21.26 -15.80
C SER A 134 -5.59 21.65 -14.59
N GLY A 135 -5.77 22.95 -14.37
CA GLY A 135 -6.72 23.51 -13.40
C GLY A 135 -8.16 23.13 -13.72
N ILE A 136 -8.52 21.86 -13.51
CA ILE A 136 -9.88 21.36 -13.63
C ILE A 136 -10.31 20.98 -12.22
N GLU A 137 -11.18 21.83 -11.68
CA GLU A 137 -11.93 21.57 -10.46
C GLU A 137 -12.60 20.19 -10.56
N PRO A 138 -12.47 19.30 -9.55
CA PRO A 138 -12.98 17.95 -9.68
C PRO A 138 -14.51 17.97 -9.79
N GLU A 139 -15.02 17.68 -10.99
CA GLU A 139 -16.43 17.33 -11.18
C GLU A 139 -16.71 16.11 -10.29
N ARG A 140 -17.50 16.31 -9.23
CA ARG A 140 -18.14 15.21 -8.50
C ARG A 140 -19.04 14.45 -9.48
N LYS A 141 -18.49 13.48 -10.20
CA LYS A 141 -19.30 12.53 -10.97
C LYS A 141 -20.17 11.76 -9.98
N LYS A 142 -21.48 11.98 -10.09
CA LYS A 142 -22.53 11.22 -9.42
C LYS A 142 -22.29 9.72 -9.63
N LEU A 143 -21.83 9.03 -8.60
CA LEU A 143 -21.98 7.57 -8.50
C LEU A 143 -23.38 7.28 -7.96
N ALA A 144 -24.35 7.29 -8.88
CA ALA A 144 -25.58 6.54 -8.75
C ALA A 144 -25.61 5.55 -9.92
N SER A 145 -25.92 4.28 -9.63
CA SER A 145 -25.80 3.07 -10.48
C SER A 145 -24.36 2.61 -10.66
N ILE A 146 -23.92 1.44 -10.20
CA ILE A 146 -24.56 0.11 -10.04
C ILE A 146 -24.08 -0.50 -8.72
#